data_AF-L8P362-F1
#
_entry.id   AF-L8P362-F1
#
_cell.length_a   1.000
_cell.length_b   1.000
_cell.length_c   1.000
_cell.angle_alpha   90.00
_cell.angle_beta   90.00
_cell.angle_gamma   90.00
#
_symmetry.space_group_name_H-M   'P 1'
#
loop_
_entity.id
_entity.type
_entity.pdbx_description
1 polymer ?
#
loop_
_entity_poly.entity_id
_entity_poly.type
_entity_poly.pdbx_seq_one_letter_code
_entity_poly.pdbx_strand_id
1 'polypeptide(L)'
;MVMQAGVTALVEKPTALSLREMDQLATVQEQTGSKVLTVFQHRHGAAAVRLRRLARAGALGRPLVATCETLWYRPDAYFEVPWRGRCDVEGGGPTMGHGIHQFDLMLSVLGPWSQITALADRQTRPPLTQECTPSSPPWLLRSP
;
A
#
# COMPACT_ATOMS: atom_id res chain seq x y z
N MET A 1 -11.29 8.71 -20.96
CA MET A 1 -10.51 9.34 -19.87
C MET A 1 -9.03 8.99 -20.02
N VAL A 2 -8.14 10.00 -20.01
CA VAL A 2 -6.66 10.03 -20.25
C VAL A 2 -6.05 8.83 -21.01
N MET A 3 -6.00 7.64 -20.41
CA MET A 3 -5.43 6.44 -21.04
C MET A 3 -6.18 5.96 -22.29
N GLN A 4 -7.51 6.12 -22.33
CA GLN A 4 -8.30 5.84 -23.54
C GLN A 4 -7.96 6.77 -24.71
N ALA A 5 -7.34 7.91 -24.43
CA ALA A 5 -6.81 8.81 -25.44
C ALA A 5 -5.34 8.50 -25.81
N GLY A 6 -4.81 7.35 -25.39
CA GLY A 6 -3.41 6.94 -25.65
C GLY A 6 -2.37 7.63 -24.75
N VAL A 7 -2.80 8.32 -23.68
CA VAL A 7 -1.92 9.10 -22.81
C VAL A 7 -1.57 8.31 -21.54
N THR A 8 -0.28 8.26 -21.20
CA THR A 8 0.18 7.69 -19.92
C THR A 8 -0.20 8.62 -18.77
N ALA A 9 -0.82 8.05 -17.72
CA ALA A 9 -1.21 8.78 -16.52
C ALA A 9 -0.12 8.68 -15.44
N LEU A 10 0.23 9.81 -14.83
CA LEU A 10 0.98 9.86 -13.58
C LEU A 10 0.01 10.26 -12.46
N VAL A 11 -0.15 9.41 -11.44
CA VAL A 11 -1.12 9.58 -10.37
C VAL A 11 -0.45 9.57 -9.00
N GLU A 12 -1.08 10.25 -8.05
CA GLU A 12 -0.72 10.12 -6.63
C GLU A 12 -1.14 8.75 -6.09
N LYS A 13 -0.48 8.32 -5.02
CA LYS A 13 -0.90 7.13 -4.27
C LYS A 13 -2.14 7.43 -3.41
N PRO A 14 -2.99 6.42 -3.16
CA PRO A 14 -2.96 5.07 -3.73
C PRO A 14 -3.45 5.06 -5.19
N THR A 15 -2.90 4.17 -6.01
CA THR A 15 -3.27 4.03 -7.44
C THR A 15 -4.77 3.81 -7.63
N ALA A 16 -5.38 3.05 -6.72
CA ALA A 16 -6.79 2.72 -6.67
C ALA A 16 -7.18 2.39 -5.22
N LEU A 17 -8.47 2.39 -4.91
CA LEU A 17 -9.01 2.03 -3.60
C LEU A 17 -9.47 0.57 -3.53
N SER A 18 -9.61 -0.11 -4.67
CA SER A 18 -9.99 -1.52 -4.73
C SER A 18 -9.23 -2.32 -5.78
N LEU A 19 -9.20 -3.65 -5.61
CA LEU A 19 -8.64 -4.57 -6.62
C LEU A 19 -9.42 -4.50 -7.95
N ARG A 20 -10.75 -4.30 -7.88
CA ARG A 20 -11.59 -4.15 -9.06
C ARG A 20 -11.17 -2.96 -9.91
N GLU A 21 -10.88 -1.83 -9.29
CA GLU A 21 -10.38 -0.64 -9.99
C GLU A 21 -8.99 -0.88 -10.57
N MET A 22 -8.12 -1.64 -9.88
CA MET A 22 -6.82 -2.06 -10.43
C MET A 22 -7.00 -2.93 -11.69
N ASP A 23 -7.94 -3.88 -11.68
CA ASP A 23 -8.25 -4.74 -12.83
C ASP A 23 -8.78 -3.93 -14.03
N GLN A 24 -9.60 -2.91 -13.76
CA GLN A 24 -10.08 -1.97 -14.78
C GLN A 24 -8.92 -1.19 -15.40
N LEU A 25 -7.98 -0.68 -14.57
CA LEU A 25 -6.79 0.00 -15.07
C LEU A 25 -5.94 -0.95 -15.93
N ALA A 26 -5.72 -2.19 -15.48
CA ALA A 26 -4.98 -3.20 -16.24
C ALA A 26 -5.63 -3.48 -17.62
N THR A 27 -6.95 -3.64 -17.65
CA THR A 27 -7.72 -3.83 -18.90
C THR A 27 -7.50 -2.67 -19.87
N VAL A 28 -7.55 -1.42 -19.39
CA VAL A 28 -7.32 -0.24 -20.25
C VAL A 28 -5.86 -0.15 -20.70
N GLN A 29 -4.89 -0.53 -19.86
CA GLN A 29 -3.49 -0.60 -20.26
C GLN A 29 -3.26 -1.61 -21.40
N GLU A 30 -3.91 -2.77 -21.34
CA GLU A 30 -3.85 -3.80 -22.38
C GLU A 30 -4.47 -3.32 -23.70
N GLN A 31 -5.63 -2.66 -23.63
CA GLN A 31 -6.36 -2.18 -24.81
C GLN A 31 -5.66 -1.01 -25.53
N THR A 32 -4.99 -0.14 -24.78
CA THR A 32 -4.50 1.15 -25.31
C THR A 32 -2.99 1.22 -25.44
N GLY A 33 -2.24 0.33 -24.77
CA GLY A 33 -0.79 0.42 -24.62
C GLY A 33 -0.32 1.51 -23.64
N SER A 34 -1.21 2.40 -23.19
CA SER A 34 -0.94 3.42 -22.19
C SER A 34 -0.53 2.81 -20.84
N LYS A 35 0.17 3.59 -20.01
CA LYS A 35 0.58 3.16 -18.66
C LYS A 35 -0.06 4.01 -17.57
N VAL A 36 -0.12 3.45 -16.36
CA VAL A 36 -0.34 4.21 -15.12
C VAL A 36 0.94 4.16 -14.31
N LEU A 37 1.44 5.32 -13.93
CA LEU A 37 2.58 5.50 -13.05
C LEU A 37 2.07 6.06 -11.73
N THR A 38 2.43 5.43 -10.63
CA THR A 38 2.06 5.91 -9.29
C THR A 38 3.26 6.51 -8.58
N VAL A 39 3.08 7.68 -8.00
CA VAL A 39 4.11 8.36 -7.22
C VAL A 39 4.26 7.68 -5.85
N PHE A 40 5.42 7.05 -5.64
CA PHE A 40 5.89 6.58 -4.34
C PHE A 40 7.23 7.23 -4.02
N GLN A 41 7.21 8.41 -3.43
CA GLN A 41 8.41 9.24 -3.29
C GLN A 41 9.49 8.62 -2.38
N HIS A 42 9.12 7.81 -1.37
CA HIS A 42 10.08 7.26 -0.42
C HIS A 42 11.16 6.37 -1.07
N ARG A 43 10.82 5.60 -2.12
CA ARG A 43 11.79 4.72 -2.81
C ARG A 43 12.88 5.47 -3.60
N HIS A 44 12.68 6.77 -3.80
CA HIS A 44 13.59 7.68 -4.49
C HIS A 44 14.47 8.49 -3.53
N GLY A 45 14.21 8.42 -2.22
CA GLY A 45 15.08 9.05 -1.22
C GLY A 45 16.50 8.45 -1.23
N ALA A 46 17.51 9.26 -0.88
CA ALA A 46 18.92 8.87 -0.96
C ALA A 46 19.23 7.57 -0.20
N ALA A 47 18.66 7.39 0.99
CA ALA A 47 18.81 6.17 1.79
C ALA A 47 18.21 4.93 1.10
N ALA A 48 17.00 5.06 0.55
CA ALA A 48 16.35 3.97 -0.19
C ALA A 48 17.12 3.58 -1.46
N VAL A 49 17.60 4.57 -2.21
CA VAL A 49 18.46 4.34 -3.39
C VAL A 49 19.75 3.63 -2.99
N ARG A 50 20.40 4.05 -1.89
CA ARG A 50 21.62 3.43 -1.38
C ARG A 50 21.37 1.99 -0.93
N LEU A 51 20.30 1.74 -0.18
CA LEU A 51 19.92 0.42 0.31
C LEU A 51 19.65 -0.54 -0.85
N ARG A 52 18.86 -0.12 -1.85
CA ARG A 52 18.59 -0.93 -3.05
C ARG A 52 19.86 -1.25 -3.83
N ARG A 53 20.83 -0.31 -3.91
CA ARG A 53 22.15 -0.56 -4.52
C ARG A 53 22.92 -1.63 -3.75
N LEU A 54 22.95 -1.56 -2.41
CA LEU A 54 23.62 -2.55 -1.57
C LEU A 54 22.97 -3.93 -1.68
N ALA A 55 21.63 -3.99 -1.67
CA ALA A 55 20.88 -5.22 -1.87
C ALA A 55 21.21 -5.88 -3.22
N ARG A 56 21.17 -5.11 -4.32
CA ARG A 56 21.51 -5.62 -5.67
C ARG A 56 22.97 -6.05 -5.81
N ALA A 57 23.88 -5.43 -5.06
CA ALA A 57 25.29 -5.80 -5.05
C ALA A 57 25.58 -7.05 -4.19
N GLY A 58 24.56 -7.68 -3.57
CA GLY A 58 24.74 -8.80 -2.66
C GLY A 58 25.36 -8.42 -1.31
N ALA A 59 25.52 -7.14 -1.00
CA ALA A 59 26.17 -6.67 0.22
C ALA A 59 25.36 -6.98 1.49
N LEU A 60 24.07 -7.29 1.35
CA LEU A 60 23.21 -7.74 2.44
C LEU A 60 23.24 -9.28 2.63
N GLY A 61 23.96 -10.01 1.78
CA GLY A 61 23.87 -11.46 1.70
C GLY A 61 22.45 -11.90 1.31
N ARG A 62 21.89 -12.87 2.04
CA ARG A 62 20.50 -13.34 1.90
C ARG A 62 19.64 -12.75 3.01
N PRO A 63 18.82 -11.71 2.74
CA PRO A 63 17.85 -11.21 3.72
C PRO A 63 16.89 -12.33 4.11
N LEU A 64 16.74 -12.58 5.42
CA LEU A 64 15.80 -13.58 5.94
C LEU A 64 14.55 -12.93 6.50
N VAL A 65 14.71 -11.79 7.18
CA VAL A 65 13.66 -11.03 7.83
C VAL A 65 13.92 -9.56 7.60
N ALA A 66 12.85 -8.80 7.41
CA ALA A 66 12.91 -7.36 7.39
C ALA A 66 11.66 -6.79 8.03
N THR A 67 11.85 -5.75 8.83
CA THR A 67 10.79 -5.09 9.60
C THR A 67 10.72 -3.63 9.17
N CYS A 68 9.51 -3.12 8.98
CA CYS A 68 9.28 -1.72 8.72
C CYS A 68 8.08 -1.24 9.53
N GLU A 69 8.24 -0.12 10.22
CA GLU A 69 7.25 0.41 11.15
C GLU A 69 6.89 1.84 10.76
N THR A 70 5.60 2.18 10.83
CA THR A 70 5.09 3.55 10.62
C THR A 70 4.38 4.00 11.89
N LEU A 71 5.15 4.52 12.85
CA LEU A 71 4.69 4.83 14.21
C LEU A 71 4.38 6.32 14.41
N TRP A 72 3.85 6.98 13.38
CA TRP A 72 3.65 8.42 13.41
C TRP A 72 2.36 8.78 14.16
N TYR A 73 2.52 9.40 15.34
CA TYR A 73 1.39 9.89 16.12
C TYR A 73 0.52 10.88 15.34
N ARG A 74 -0.79 10.82 15.56
CA ARG A 74 -1.80 11.71 14.99
C ARG A 74 -2.78 12.13 16.08
N PRO A 75 -2.92 13.44 16.37
CA PRO A 75 -3.93 13.92 17.31
C PRO A 75 -5.33 13.74 16.72
N ASP A 76 -6.38 13.85 17.54
CA ASP A 76 -7.75 13.63 17.07
C ASP A 76 -8.20 14.63 16.01
N ALA A 77 -7.76 15.88 16.10
CA ALA A 77 -7.98 16.91 15.08
C ALA A 77 -7.51 16.48 13.67
N TYR A 78 -6.56 15.55 13.57
CA TYR A 78 -6.17 14.98 12.28
C TYR A 78 -7.32 14.27 11.59
N PHE A 79 -8.20 13.59 12.33
CA PHE A 79 -9.28 12.75 11.82
C PHE A 79 -10.62 13.47 11.72
N GLU A 80 -10.70 14.73 12.19
CA GLU A 80 -11.93 15.53 12.19
C GLU A 80 -12.30 16.11 10.82
N VAL A 81 -11.55 15.78 9.75
CA VAL A 81 -11.88 16.18 8.38
C VAL A 81 -12.75 15.14 7.67
N PRO A 82 -13.70 15.54 6.78
CA PRO A 82 -14.78 14.67 6.30
C PRO A 82 -14.36 13.39 5.58
N TRP A 83 -13.14 13.34 5.04
CA TRP A 83 -12.65 12.22 4.26
C TRP A 83 -11.79 11.25 5.06
N ARG A 84 -11.30 11.61 6.24
CA ARG A 84 -10.45 10.71 7.04
C ARG A 84 -11.27 9.77 7.91
N GLY A 85 -10.73 8.58 8.12
CA GLY A 85 -11.36 7.47 8.82
C GLY A 85 -12.44 6.74 8.01
N ARG A 86 -12.76 7.21 6.80
CA ARG A 86 -13.80 6.63 5.95
C ARG A 86 -13.21 5.70 4.88
N CYS A 87 -13.72 4.48 4.81
CA CYS A 87 -13.19 3.45 3.92
C CYS A 87 -13.42 3.74 2.43
N ASP A 88 -14.53 4.40 2.08
CA ASP A 88 -14.87 4.71 0.69
C ASP A 88 -14.03 5.83 0.07
N VAL A 89 -13.36 6.64 0.89
CA VAL A 89 -12.59 7.81 0.43
C VAL A 89 -11.13 7.81 0.87
N GLU A 90 -10.81 7.50 2.14
CA GLU A 90 -9.41 7.31 2.59
C GLU A 90 -8.94 5.86 2.36
N GLY A 91 -9.86 4.91 2.18
CA GLY A 91 -9.52 3.49 2.12
C GLY A 91 -9.16 2.95 3.50
N GLY A 92 -8.01 2.29 3.59
CA GLY A 92 -7.48 1.68 4.82
C GLY A 92 -6.84 2.66 5.82
N GLY A 93 -7.27 3.91 5.87
CA GLY A 93 -6.79 4.91 6.84
C GLY A 93 -5.27 5.14 6.77
N PRO A 94 -4.56 5.28 7.91
CA PRO A 94 -3.11 5.46 7.93
C PRO A 94 -2.30 4.37 7.23
N THR A 95 -2.83 3.14 7.13
CA THR A 95 -2.17 2.05 6.39
C THR A 95 -2.09 2.37 4.90
N MET A 96 -3.17 2.88 4.31
CA MET A 96 -3.19 3.32 2.90
C MET A 96 -2.61 4.72 2.71
N GLY A 97 -2.75 5.60 3.69
CA GLY A 97 -2.24 6.96 3.64
C GLY A 97 -0.72 7.06 3.79
N HIS A 98 -0.12 6.22 4.65
CA HIS A 98 1.31 6.28 5.00
C HIS A 98 2.02 4.95 4.87
N GLY A 99 1.41 3.87 5.38
CA GLY A 99 1.99 2.51 5.36
C GLY A 99 2.30 2.01 3.94
N ILE A 100 1.50 2.43 2.95
CA ILE A 100 1.70 2.07 1.54
C ILE A 100 3.09 2.45 1.01
N HIS A 101 3.70 3.53 1.51
CA HIS A 101 5.05 3.89 1.13
C HIS A 101 6.10 2.89 1.63
N GLN A 102 5.85 2.26 2.78
CA GLN A 102 6.72 1.24 3.33
C GLN A 102 6.57 -0.08 2.57
N PHE A 103 5.34 -0.43 2.17
CA PHE A 103 5.11 -1.59 1.30
C PHE A 103 5.85 -1.43 -0.04
N ASP A 104 5.70 -0.29 -0.72
CA ASP A 104 6.43 -0.01 -1.96
C ASP A 104 7.95 0.00 -1.74
N LEU A 105 8.45 0.62 -0.67
CA LEU A 105 9.89 0.62 -0.36
C LEU A 105 10.43 -0.80 -0.20
N MET A 106 9.74 -1.64 0.57
CA MET A 106 10.13 -3.02 0.83
C MET A 106 10.10 -3.87 -0.45
N LEU A 107 9.04 -3.76 -1.26
CA LEU A 107 8.97 -4.38 -2.58
C LEU A 107 10.12 -3.92 -3.49
N SER A 108 10.48 -2.63 -3.44
CA SER A 108 11.56 -2.07 -4.26
C SER A 108 12.96 -2.59 -3.90
N VAL A 109 13.16 -2.99 -2.63
CA VAL A 109 14.45 -3.44 -2.09
C VAL A 109 14.56 -4.96 -2.10
N LEU A 110 13.50 -5.66 -1.68
CA LEU A 110 13.51 -7.11 -1.44
C LEU A 110 12.77 -7.91 -2.52
N GLY A 111 12.06 -7.25 -3.43
CA GLY A 111 11.31 -7.89 -4.50
C GLY A 111 9.87 -8.26 -4.12
N PRO A 112 9.15 -8.94 -5.03
CA PRO A 112 7.73 -9.22 -4.88
C PRO A 112 7.45 -10.21 -3.75
N TRP A 113 6.31 -10.03 -3.08
CA TRP A 113 5.83 -10.94 -2.05
C TRP A 113 4.90 -12.00 -2.65
N SER A 114 4.94 -13.22 -2.10
CA SER A 114 4.08 -14.33 -2.52
C SER A 114 2.82 -14.48 -1.67
N GLN A 115 2.84 -14.00 -0.43
CA GLN A 115 1.74 -14.12 0.52
C GLN A 115 1.72 -12.92 1.47
N ILE A 116 0.52 -12.50 1.84
CA ILE A 116 0.28 -11.44 2.81
C ILE A 116 -0.70 -11.96 3.86
N THR A 117 -0.42 -11.68 5.12
CA THR A 117 -1.35 -11.86 6.23
C THR A 117 -1.42 -10.53 6.98
N ALA A 118 -2.64 -10.10 7.31
CA ALA A 118 -2.86 -8.88 8.06
C ALA A 118 -3.67 -9.17 9.31
N LEU A 119 -3.24 -8.54 10.41
CA LEU A 119 -3.98 -8.48 11.66
C LEU A 119 -4.29 -7.01 11.90
N ALA A 120 -5.54 -6.71 12.20
CA ALA A 120 -5.96 -5.37 12.59
C ALA A 120 -6.88 -5.47 13.79
N ASP A 121 -6.75 -4.51 14.68
CA ASP A 121 -7.60 -4.38 15.85
C ASP A 121 -7.98 -2.91 16.06
N ARG A 122 -9.14 -2.70 16.66
CA ARG A 122 -9.66 -1.37 16.95
C ARG A 122 -9.30 -1.00 18.38
N GLN A 123 -8.38 -0.05 18.51
CA GLN A 123 -7.89 0.37 19.82
C GLN A 123 -8.71 1.52 20.41
N THR A 124 -9.00 2.60 19.65
CA THR A 124 -9.50 3.86 20.24
C THR A 124 -10.74 4.46 19.59
N ARG A 125 -11.09 4.13 18.33
CA ARG A 125 -12.15 4.83 17.58
C ARG A 125 -13.27 3.90 17.09
N PRO A 126 -14.56 4.29 17.19
CA PRO A 126 -15.68 3.48 16.70
C PRO A 126 -15.61 3.27 15.16
N PRO A 127 -16.23 2.20 14.61
CA PRO A 127 -16.14 1.91 13.20
C PRO A 127 -16.84 2.98 12.38
N LEU A 128 -16.21 3.41 11.29
CA LEU A 128 -16.94 4.01 10.18
C LEU A 128 -17.24 3.01 9.05
N THR A 129 -16.65 1.80 9.03
CA THR A 129 -17.07 0.63 8.21
C THR A 129 -16.17 -0.59 8.47
N GLN A 130 -16.70 -1.81 8.33
CA GLN A 130 -16.08 -3.08 8.75
C GLN A 130 -15.27 -3.78 7.63
N GLU A 131 -15.14 -3.16 6.45
CA GLU A 131 -14.75 -3.85 5.20
C GLU A 131 -13.29 -3.67 4.77
N CYS A 132 -12.43 -2.99 5.53
CA CYS A 132 -11.02 -2.81 5.18
C CYS A 132 -10.06 -3.88 5.75
N THR A 133 -10.57 -4.89 6.45
CA THR A 133 -9.77 -6.02 6.95
C THR A 133 -9.93 -7.22 6.02
N PRO A 134 -8.85 -7.83 5.49
CA PRO A 134 -8.95 -9.20 5.01
C PRO A 134 -9.27 -10.05 6.24
N SER A 135 -10.54 -10.44 6.39
CA SER A 135 -10.96 -11.30 7.47
C SER A 135 -10.19 -12.61 7.36
N SER A 136 -9.40 -12.92 8.38
CA SER A 136 -8.95 -14.30 8.57
C SER A 136 -10.21 -15.14 8.86
N PRO A 137 -10.38 -16.31 8.22
CA PRO A 137 -11.54 -17.14 8.48
C PRO A 137 -11.50 -17.68 9.93
N PRO A 138 -12.67 -17.88 10.56
CA PRO A 138 -12.81 -18.13 12.01
C PRO A 138 -12.21 -19.46 12.53
N TRP A 139 -11.55 -20.26 11.69
CA TRP A 139 -11.05 -21.59 12.07
C TRP A 139 -9.58 -21.61 12.56
N LEU A 140 -8.87 -20.48 12.59
CA LEU A 140 -7.47 -20.42 13.07
C LEU A 140 -7.30 -20.31 14.60
N LEU A 141 -8.37 -20.25 15.39
CA LEU A 141 -8.31 -20.13 16.86
C LEU A 141 -8.71 -21.39 17.63
N ARG A 142 -8.75 -22.56 16.98
CA ARG A 142 -8.91 -23.82 17.71
C ARG A 142 -7.93 -24.87 17.23
N SER A 143 -6.95 -25.16 18.08
CA SER A 143 -6.30 -26.48 18.19
C SER A 143 -5.58 -26.53 19.54
N PRO A 144 -5.46 -27.74 20.10
CA PRO A 144 -6.23 -28.26 21.24
C PRO A 144 -6.01 -27.55 22.58
#